data_AF-G6G025-F1
#
_entry.id   AF-G6G025-F1
#
_cell.length_a   1.000
_cell.length_b   1.000
_cell.length_c   1.000
_cell.angle_alpha   90.00
_cell.angle_beta   90.00
_cell.angle_gamma   90.00
#
_symmetry.space_group_name_H-M   'P 1'
#
loop_
_entity.id
_entity.type
_entity.pdbx_description
1 polymer ?
#
loop_
_entity_poly.entity_id
_entity_poly.type
_entity_poly.pdbx_seq_one_letter_code
_entity_poly.pdbx_strand_id
1 'polypeptide(L)'
;MNNQFQMGAQVNTERVVVDRNRITGGGVTAGIDFALTIAGMLCSEDTAKLIELMLEYNPSPPFGVGSPEKAGAELVQAVKNLGTSLIAASYDASKKATSRIH
;
A
#
# COMPACT_ATOMS: atom_id res chain seq x y z
N MET A 1 14.99 -21.16 5.59
CA MET A 1 13.91 -21.16 4.59
C MET A 1 14.06 -19.90 3.77
N ASN A 2 14.36 -20.02 2.49
CA ASN A 2 14.63 -18.88 1.62
C ASN A 2 13.34 -18.08 1.43
N ASN A 3 13.26 -16.88 2.02
CA ASN A 3 12.16 -15.94 1.83
C ASN A 3 12.25 -15.29 0.44
N GLN A 4 12.08 -16.09 -0.61
CA GLN A 4 11.81 -15.55 -1.94
C GLN A 4 10.35 -15.13 -1.99
N PHE A 5 10.08 -13.83 -1.91
CA PHE A 5 8.80 -13.26 -2.27
C PHE A 5 8.52 -13.58 -3.74
N GLN A 6 7.28 -13.98 -4.06
CA GLN A 6 6.97 -14.59 -5.35
C GLN A 6 7.46 -13.77 -6.54
N MET A 7 7.33 -12.44 -6.53
CA MET A 7 7.78 -11.58 -7.65
C MET A 7 9.16 -10.93 -7.45
N GLY A 8 9.98 -11.40 -6.51
CA GLY A 8 11.31 -10.83 -6.24
C GLY A 8 11.31 -9.43 -5.60
N ALA A 9 10.16 -8.92 -5.17
CA ALA A 9 10.05 -7.65 -4.46
C ALA A 9 10.44 -7.79 -2.98
N GLN A 10 11.10 -6.77 -2.43
CA GLN A 10 11.25 -6.63 -0.98
C GLN A 10 9.98 -5.99 -0.41
N VAL A 11 9.42 -6.58 0.64
CA VAL A 11 8.17 -6.11 1.25
C VAL A 11 8.47 -5.06 2.32
N ASN A 12 7.72 -3.96 2.26
CA ASN A 12 7.83 -2.78 3.08
C ASN A 12 6.43 -2.41 3.60
N THR A 13 6.33 -1.85 4.81
CA THR A 13 5.05 -1.54 5.48
C THR A 13 4.73 -0.04 5.50
N GLU A 14 5.57 0.77 4.87
CA GLU A 14 5.35 2.20 4.70
C GLU A 14 4.12 2.48 3.84
N ARG A 15 3.47 3.62 4.10
CA ARG A 15 2.24 4.02 3.41
C ARG A 15 2.48 4.31 1.92
N VAL A 16 3.63 4.90 1.60
CA VAL A 16 4.15 5.12 0.24
C VAL A 16 5.61 4.69 0.24
N VAL A 17 6.01 3.86 -0.73
CA VAL A 17 7.40 3.44 -0.95
C VAL A 17 7.85 3.97 -2.30
N VAL A 18 8.99 4.66 -2.30
CA VAL A 18 9.66 5.14 -3.51
C VAL A 18 10.95 4.35 -3.68
N ASP A 19 11.03 3.50 -4.71
CA ASP A 19 12.26 2.84 -5.17
C ASP A 19 12.58 3.30 -6.60
N ARG A 20 13.50 4.27 -6.71
CA ARG A 20 13.93 4.87 -7.99
C ARG A 20 12.71 5.36 -8.78
N ASN A 21 12.36 4.68 -9.87
CA ASN A 21 11.22 4.99 -10.74
C ASN A 21 9.99 4.10 -10.49
N ARG A 22 9.95 3.37 -9.38
CA ARG A 22 8.78 2.58 -8.95
C ARG A 22 8.28 3.20 -7.66
N ILE A 23 6.99 3.54 -7.65
CA ILE A 23 6.33 4.09 -6.48
C ILE A 23 5.11 3.24 -6.22
N THR A 24 4.94 2.76 -5.00
CA THR A 24 3.81 1.91 -4.58
C THR A 24 3.14 2.51 -3.35
N GLY A 25 1.81 2.57 -3.36
CA GLY A 25 1.00 2.85 -2.18
C GLY A 25 0.59 1.56 -1.47
N GLY A 26 0.43 1.62 -0.15
CA GLY A 26 -0.03 0.50 0.66
C GLY A 26 -1.52 0.17 0.44
N GLY A 27 -2.36 0.57 1.40
CA GLY A 27 -3.81 0.32 1.34
C GLY A 27 -4.56 1.29 0.41
N VAL A 28 -5.87 1.05 0.23
CA VAL A 28 -6.76 1.83 -0.66
C VAL A 28 -6.57 3.34 -0.51
N THR A 29 -6.62 3.85 0.72
CA THR A 29 -6.54 5.31 0.98
C THR A 29 -5.12 5.86 0.87
N ALA A 30 -4.10 5.01 0.82
CA ALA A 30 -2.72 5.47 0.59
C ALA A 30 -2.52 6.03 -0.82
N GLY A 31 -3.47 5.81 -1.74
CA GLY A 31 -3.47 6.42 -3.06
C GLY A 31 -3.45 7.96 -3.04
N ILE A 32 -4.01 8.59 -2.00
CA ILE A 32 -3.98 10.05 -1.86
C ILE A 32 -2.57 10.52 -1.48
N ASP A 33 -1.97 9.90 -0.46
CA ASP A 33 -0.58 10.18 -0.05
C ASP A 33 0.41 9.92 -1.18
N PHE A 34 0.18 8.83 -1.93
CA PHE A 34 0.94 8.47 -3.12
C PHE A 34 0.87 9.56 -4.20
N ALA A 35 -0.33 10.06 -4.50
CA ALA A 35 -0.52 11.11 -5.50
C ALA A 35 0.11 12.44 -5.06
N LEU A 36 -0.01 12.82 -3.78
CA LEU A 36 0.65 14.00 -3.22
C LEU A 36 2.18 13.88 -3.28
N THR A 37 2.72 12.69 -2.99
CA THR A 37 4.15 12.39 -3.13
C THR A 37 4.61 12.61 -4.57
N ILE A 38 3.86 12.08 -5.55
CA ILE A 38 4.15 12.26 -6.98
C ILE A 38 4.06 13.73 -7.39
N ALA A 39 3.05 14.47 -6.93
CA ALA A 39 2.91 15.90 -7.22
C ALA A 39 4.13 16.69 -6.71
N GLY A 40 4.65 16.34 -5.52
CA GLY A 40 5.86 16.92 -4.96
C GLY A 40 7.11 16.62 -5.79
N MET A 41 7.22 15.40 -6.30
CA MET A 41 8.36 14.95 -7.12
C MET A 41 8.34 15.51 -8.54
N LEU A 42 7.17 15.62 -9.17
CA LEU A 42 7.03 15.99 -10.58
C LEU A 42 6.82 17.49 -10.80
N CYS A 43 6.20 18.19 -9.85
CA CYS A 43 5.90 19.61 -9.97
C CYS A 43 6.76 20.42 -8.99
N SER A 44 6.40 20.40 -7.71
CA SER A 44 7.14 21.02 -6.60
C SER A 44 6.48 20.67 -5.26
N GLU A 45 7.23 20.78 -4.18
CA GLU A 45 6.71 20.65 -2.81
C GLU A 45 5.54 21.62 -2.54
N ASP A 46 5.64 22.87 -2.99
CA ASP A 46 4.58 23.88 -2.82
C ASP A 46 3.31 23.50 -3.57
N THR A 47 3.42 22.88 -4.75
CA THR A 47 2.26 22.37 -5.49
C THR A 47 1.56 21.25 -4.72
N ALA A 48 2.32 20.32 -4.14
CA ALA A 48 1.75 19.25 -3.33
C ALA A 48 1.03 19.80 -2.09
N LYS A 49 1.64 20.75 -1.36
CA LYS A 49 1.03 21.42 -0.20
C LYS A 49 -0.24 22.18 -0.57
N LEU A 50 -0.24 22.87 -1.72
CA LEU A 50 -1.42 23.57 -2.22
C LEU A 50 -2.56 22.60 -2.49
N ILE A 51 -2.29 21.48 -3.16
CA ILE A 51 -3.29 20.45 -3.45
C ILE A 51 -3.82 19.83 -2.16
N GLU A 52 -2.92 19.48 -1.22
CA GLU A 52 -3.28 18.93 0.09
C GLU A 52 -4.25 19.85 0.84
N LEU A 53 -3.95 21.16 0.88
CA LEU A 53 -4.81 22.17 1.48
C LEU A 53 -6.13 22.36 0.72
N MET A 54 -6.09 22.42 -0.61
CA MET A 54 -7.28 22.59 -1.47
C MET A 54 -8.30 21.47 -1.26
N LEU A 55 -7.81 20.24 -1.01
CA LEU A 55 -8.65 19.07 -0.76
C LEU A 55 -9.10 18.96 0.70
N GLU A 56 -8.61 19.83 1.59
CA GLU A 56 -8.70 19.67 3.05
C GLU A 56 -8.30 18.26 3.47
N TYR A 57 -7.19 17.75 2.91
CA TYR A 57 -6.72 16.40 3.20
C TYR A 57 -6.15 16.31 4.62
N ASN A 58 -7.04 16.18 5.60
CA ASN A 58 -6.75 16.10 7.02
C ASN A 58 -7.43 14.85 7.62
N PRO A 59 -6.90 13.65 7.34
CA PRO A 59 -7.56 12.41 7.75
C PRO A 59 -7.56 12.24 9.27
N SER A 60 -8.74 12.00 9.86
CA SER A 60 -8.91 11.67 11.29
C SER A 60 -9.72 10.39 11.48
N PRO A 61 -9.11 9.19 11.29
CA PRO A 61 -9.83 7.93 11.42
C PRO A 61 -10.26 7.69 12.88
N PRO A 62 -11.55 7.46 13.17
CA PRO A 62 -12.07 7.47 14.55
C PRO A 62 -11.71 6.22 15.36
N PHE A 63 -11.31 5.12 14.71
CA PHE A 63 -11.12 3.83 15.37
C PHE A 63 -9.66 3.41 15.54
N GLY A 64 -8.71 4.09 14.90
CA GLY A 64 -7.28 3.78 15.02
C GLY A 64 -6.81 2.42 14.44
N VAL A 65 -7.70 1.59 13.91
CA VAL A 65 -7.41 0.21 13.43
C VAL A 65 -6.96 0.12 11.95
N GLY A 66 -6.42 1.21 11.39
CA GLY A 66 -6.12 1.32 9.96
C GLY A 66 -4.94 0.48 9.44
N SER A 67 -4.27 -0.28 10.30
CA SER A 67 -3.19 -1.20 9.92
C SER A 67 -3.20 -2.46 10.78
N PRO A 68 -2.66 -3.60 10.32
CA PRO A 68 -2.64 -4.84 11.09
C PRO A 68 -1.97 -4.72 12.46
N GLU A 69 -0.95 -3.87 12.57
CA GLU A 69 -0.21 -3.61 13.81
C GLU A 69 -1.06 -2.89 14.85
N LYS A 70 -2.06 -2.10 14.41
CA LYS A 70 -2.97 -1.34 15.28
C LYS A 70 -4.31 -2.04 15.51
N ALA A 71 -4.71 -2.93 14.62
CA ALA A 71 -6.03 -3.56 14.61
C ALA A 71 -6.21 -4.70 15.62
N GLY A 72 -5.11 -5.31 16.08
CA GLY A 72 -5.15 -6.50 16.94
C GLY A 72 -5.46 -7.79 16.18
N ALA A 73 -5.07 -8.93 16.76
CA ALA A 73 -5.07 -10.22 16.07
C ALA A 73 -6.46 -10.70 15.64
N GLU A 74 -7.48 -10.48 16.47
CA GLU A 74 -8.85 -10.94 16.20
C GLU A 74 -9.45 -10.25 14.97
N LEU A 75 -9.39 -8.91 14.92
CA LEU A 75 -9.91 -8.14 13.79
C LEU A 75 -9.13 -8.43 12.50
N VAL A 76 -7.80 -8.58 12.60
CA VAL A 76 -6.96 -9.00 11.46
C VAL A 76 -7.40 -10.37 10.95
N GLN A 77 -7.66 -11.34 11.83
CA GLN A 77 -8.10 -12.66 11.42
C GLN A 77 -9.49 -12.64 10.81
N ALA A 78 -10.42 -11.85 11.36
CA ALA A 78 -11.75 -11.66 10.78
C ALA A 78 -11.67 -11.13 9.33
N VAL A 79 -10.84 -10.11 9.08
CA VAL A 79 -10.63 -9.57 7.74
C VAL A 79 -9.95 -10.58 6.81
N LYS A 80 -8.96 -11.33 7.28
CA LYS A 80 -8.32 -12.41 6.50
C LYS A 80 -9.33 -13.48 6.08
N ASN A 81 -10.22 -13.87 7.00
CA ASN A 81 -11.26 -14.86 6.74
C ASN A 81 -12.24 -14.35 5.66
N LEU A 82 -12.69 -13.10 5.77
CA LEU A 82 -13.54 -12.45 4.75
C LEU A 82 -12.84 -12.40 3.38
N GLY A 83 -11.54 -12.14 3.38
CA GLY A 83 -10.73 -12.00 2.17
C GLY A 83 -10.17 -13.31 1.59
N THR A 84 -10.50 -14.48 2.14
CA THR A 84 -9.84 -15.76 1.81
C THR A 84 -9.72 -16.01 0.30
N SER A 85 -10.83 -15.89 -0.44
CA SER A 85 -10.85 -16.14 -1.89
C SER A 85 -10.03 -15.11 -2.67
N LEU A 86 -10.06 -13.84 -2.25
CA LEU A 86 -9.29 -12.77 -2.89
C LEU A 86 -7.79 -12.96 -2.66
N ILE A 87 -7.39 -13.32 -1.44
CA ILE A 87 -5.99 -13.58 -1.08
C ILE A 87 -5.47 -14.78 -1.89
N ALA A 88 -6.25 -15.87 -1.96
CA ALA A 88 -5.89 -17.04 -2.75
C ALA A 88 -5.72 -16.69 -4.24
N ALA A 89 -6.68 -15.98 -4.83
CA ALA A 89 -6.60 -15.54 -6.23
C ALA A 89 -5.38 -14.65 -6.50
N SER A 90 -5.07 -13.73 -5.57
CA SER A 90 -3.91 -12.83 -5.67
C SER A 90 -2.59 -13.60 -5.61
N TYR A 91 -2.52 -14.60 -4.74
CA TYR A 91 -1.36 -15.49 -4.62
C TYR A 91 -1.17 -16.34 -5.89
N ASP A 92 -2.23 -16.90 -6.46
CA ASP A 92 -2.14 -17.66 -7.70
C ASP A 92 -1.75 -16.79 -8.90
N ALA A 93 -2.26 -15.56 -8.97
CA ALA A 93 -1.84 -14.57 -9.96
C ALA A 93 -0.34 -14.24 -9.81
N SER A 94 0.14 -14.10 -8.57
CA SER A 94 1.54 -13.82 -8.27
C SER A 94 2.47 -14.95 -8.72
N LYS A 95 2.08 -16.22 -8.49
CA LYS A 95 2.81 -17.38 -9.03
C LYS A 95 2.92 -17.35 -10.56
N LYS A 96 1.79 -17.08 -11.23
CA LYS A 96 1.75 -17.01 -12.71
C LYS A 96 2.58 -15.86 -13.26
N ALA A 97 2.65 -14.73 -12.55
CA ALA A 97 3.50 -13.60 -12.96
C ALA A 97 4.99 -13.96 -12.79
N THR A 98 5.33 -14.62 -11.68
CA THR A 98 6.70 -15.08 -11.38
C THR A 98 7.27 -15.95 -12.48
N SER A 99 6.48 -16.88 -13.03
CA SER A 99 6.92 -17.77 -14.10
C SER A 99 7.20 -17.07 -15.43
N ARG A 100 6.99 -15.75 -15.54
CA ARG A 100 7.32 -14.93 -16.72
C ARG A 100 8.56 -14.05 -16.51
N ILE A 101 9.10 -14.02 -15.29
CA ILE A 101 10.25 -13.21 -14.90
C ILE A 101 11.55 -14.04 -14.99
N HIS A 102 11.45 -15.33 -15.33
CA HIS A 102 12.54 -16.27 -15.60
C HIS A 102 12.32 -16.91 -16.97
#